data_AF-A0A9P9E246-F1
#
_entry.id   AF-A0A9P9E246-F1
#
_cell.length_a   1.000
_cell.length_b   1.000
_cell.length_c   1.000
_cell.angle_alpha   90.00
_cell.angle_beta   90.00
_cell.angle_gamma   90.00
#
_symmetry.space_group_name_H-M   'P 1'
#
loop_
_entity.id
_entity.type
_entity.pdbx_description
1 polymer ?
#
loop_
_entity_poly.entity_id
_entity_poly.type
_entity_poly.pdbx_seq_one_letter_code
_entity_poly.pdbx_strand_id
1 'polypeptide(L)'
;MGDSFSAGPGAGEEWDNGGDGKGDSEHCMRRTGAYASLLQRDKDMLGDSHNLVFVSCTGDTTMELLDVSNPHNQIESIKEDVTLATLSIGGNDVLFGPIVKSCIYGAPFVGSCDENKSNGLKTLYSRDFFDRYNAVLNKILKKLQHAAGDQYTTLYQTSYIQFFDDWTNECDKATFHWWPAAHLMKKAVREEFNHMVHQLNEVLQY
;
A
#
# COMPACT_ATOMS: atom_id res chain seq x y z
N MET A 1 6.14 -4.44 5.57
CA MET A 1 4.72 -4.40 5.98
C MET A 1 4.00 -3.43 5.05
N GLY A 2 2.70 -3.59 4.89
CA GLY A 2 1.87 -2.67 4.14
C GLY A 2 0.89 -3.35 3.21
N ASP A 3 0.26 -2.51 2.40
CA ASP A 3 -0.71 -2.91 1.40
C ASP A 3 -0.07 -3.36 0.08
N SER A 4 -0.84 -3.30 -1.01
CA SER A 4 -0.42 -3.66 -2.35
C SER A 4 0.81 -2.88 -2.84
N PHE A 5 1.03 -1.63 -2.43
CA PHE A 5 2.23 -0.90 -2.85
C PHE A 5 3.52 -1.48 -2.23
N SER A 6 3.39 -2.21 -1.12
CA SER A 6 4.47 -3.00 -0.54
C SER A 6 4.51 -4.45 -1.03
N ALA A 7 3.34 -5.08 -1.24
CA ALA A 7 3.26 -6.45 -1.75
C ALA A 7 3.70 -6.58 -3.22
N GLY A 8 3.49 -5.52 -4.02
CA GLY A 8 3.96 -5.41 -5.39
C GLY A 8 3.19 -6.25 -6.43
N PRO A 9 1.85 -6.32 -6.41
CA PRO A 9 1.10 -7.08 -7.42
C PRO A 9 1.47 -6.59 -8.83
N GLY A 10 1.74 -7.54 -9.74
CA GLY A 10 2.21 -7.26 -11.11
C GLY A 10 3.73 -7.14 -11.27
N ALA A 11 4.50 -7.11 -10.18
CA ALA A 11 5.96 -6.99 -10.24
C ALA A 11 6.65 -8.36 -10.11
N GLY A 12 6.83 -9.09 -11.21
CA GLY A 12 7.54 -10.38 -11.20
C GLY A 12 6.70 -11.56 -10.74
N GLU A 13 7.36 -12.61 -10.24
CA GLU A 13 6.72 -13.89 -9.87
C GLU A 13 6.08 -13.82 -8.47
N GLU A 14 5.14 -14.73 -8.17
CA GLU A 14 4.61 -14.87 -6.81
C GLU A 14 5.73 -15.23 -5.82
N TRP A 15 5.80 -14.51 -4.71
CA TRP A 15 6.77 -14.74 -3.64
C TRP A 15 6.40 -15.98 -2.81
N ASP A 16 5.11 -16.17 -2.55
CA ASP A 16 4.61 -17.20 -1.64
C ASP A 16 4.45 -18.60 -2.30
N ASN A 17 5.16 -18.84 -3.41
CA ASN A 17 5.12 -20.11 -4.14
C ASN A 17 5.67 -21.27 -3.28
N GLY A 18 4.79 -21.93 -2.51
CA GLY A 18 5.17 -23.05 -1.64
C GLY A 18 4.05 -23.72 -0.81
N GLY A 19 2.80 -23.27 -0.85
CA GLY A 19 1.69 -23.92 -0.13
C GLY A 19 0.48 -24.12 -1.04
N ASP A 20 0.22 -25.37 -1.42
CA ASP A 20 -1.04 -26.06 -1.77
C ASP A 20 -2.29 -25.29 -2.30
N GLY A 21 -2.15 -24.06 -2.81
CA GLY A 21 -3.23 -23.21 -3.31
C GLY A 21 -4.32 -22.91 -2.27
N LYS A 22 -4.01 -23.06 -0.96
CA LYS A 22 -4.98 -23.01 0.14
C LYS A 22 -4.49 -22.27 1.40
N GLY A 23 -3.48 -21.42 1.26
CA GLY A 23 -3.07 -20.48 2.31
C GLY A 23 -3.28 -19.03 1.88
N ASP A 24 -3.15 -18.10 2.82
CA ASP A 24 -3.24 -16.64 2.64
C ASP A 24 -2.23 -16.05 1.63
N SER A 25 -1.41 -16.92 1.02
CA SER A 25 -0.40 -16.68 0.02
C SER A 25 -0.94 -16.18 -1.33
N GLU A 26 -2.05 -16.73 -1.85
CA GLU A 26 -2.61 -16.23 -3.12
C GLU A 26 -3.35 -14.88 -2.93
N HIS A 27 -3.83 -14.60 -1.72
CA HIS A 27 -4.62 -13.41 -1.43
C HIS A 27 -3.76 -12.14 -1.36
N CYS A 28 -2.59 -12.24 -0.73
CA CYS A 28 -1.76 -11.07 -0.47
C CYS A 28 -1.02 -10.55 -1.72
N MET A 29 -0.87 -11.39 -2.75
CA MET A 29 -0.21 -11.07 -4.02
C MET A 29 1.21 -10.51 -3.84
N ARG A 30 1.98 -11.08 -2.91
CA ARG A 30 3.38 -10.67 -2.67
C ARG A 30 4.23 -11.14 -3.84
N ARG A 31 5.04 -10.24 -4.41
CA ARG A 31 5.85 -10.59 -5.59
C ARG A 31 7.35 -10.50 -5.36
N THR A 32 8.09 -11.32 -6.10
CA THR A 32 9.56 -11.30 -6.13
C THR A 32 10.12 -10.01 -6.70
N GLY A 33 9.35 -9.19 -7.42
CA GLY A 33 9.75 -7.86 -7.88
C GLY A 33 9.28 -6.71 -6.98
N ALA A 34 8.65 -7.00 -5.83
CA ALA A 34 8.28 -5.96 -4.87
C ALA A 34 9.53 -5.31 -4.24
N TYR A 35 9.42 -4.05 -3.81
CA TYR A 35 10.58 -3.30 -3.33
C TYR A 35 11.26 -3.97 -2.12
N ALA A 36 10.49 -4.59 -1.21
CA ALA A 36 11.06 -5.28 -0.05
C ALA A 36 11.91 -6.49 -0.47
N SER A 37 11.47 -7.21 -1.50
CA SER A 37 12.21 -8.32 -2.11
C SER A 37 13.46 -7.85 -2.87
N LEU A 38 13.40 -6.69 -3.51
CA LEU A 38 14.55 -6.06 -4.16
C LEU A 38 15.60 -5.60 -3.13
N LEU A 39 15.18 -4.90 -2.07
CA LEU A 39 16.06 -4.49 -0.97
C LEU A 39 16.76 -5.70 -0.34
N GLN A 40 16.03 -6.79 -0.10
CA GLN A 40 16.56 -8.05 0.40
C GLN A 40 17.59 -8.73 -0.53
N ARG A 41 17.78 -8.29 -1.77
CA ARG A 41 18.82 -8.83 -2.66
C ARG A 41 19.92 -7.81 -2.94
N ASP A 42 19.75 -6.59 -2.44
CA ASP A 42 20.68 -5.50 -2.61
C ASP A 42 21.68 -5.46 -1.46
N LYS A 43 22.88 -5.97 -1.74
CA LYS A 43 24.00 -6.07 -0.80
C LYS A 43 24.50 -4.69 -0.36
N ASP A 44 24.38 -3.69 -1.23
CA ASP A 44 24.83 -2.32 -0.93
C ASP A 44 23.85 -1.64 0.04
N MET A 45 22.59 -2.08 0.08
CA MET A 45 21.56 -1.54 0.96
C MET A 45 21.51 -2.21 2.33
N LEU A 46 21.62 -3.55 2.40
CA LEU A 46 21.39 -4.31 3.64
C LEU A 46 22.61 -5.13 4.12
N GLY A 47 23.72 -5.13 3.38
CA GLY A 47 24.94 -5.90 3.71
C GLY A 47 24.84 -7.39 3.36
N ASP A 48 25.76 -8.19 3.90
CA ASP A 48 25.96 -9.60 3.50
C ASP A 48 25.00 -10.61 4.17
N SER A 49 24.27 -10.22 5.22
CA SER A 49 23.42 -11.13 6.00
C SER A 49 22.15 -10.44 6.50
N HIS A 50 21.07 -10.63 5.75
CA HIS A 50 19.73 -10.11 6.09
C HIS A 50 18.65 -11.18 5.82
N ASN A 51 17.61 -11.20 6.62
CA ASN A 51 16.45 -12.05 6.44
C ASN A 51 15.20 -11.19 6.27
N LEU A 52 14.44 -11.42 5.20
CA LEU A 52 13.19 -10.71 4.96
C LEU A 52 12.02 -11.45 5.59
N VAL A 53 11.30 -10.77 6.48
CA VAL A 53 9.96 -11.15 6.93
C VAL A 53 8.93 -10.40 6.06
N PHE A 54 8.49 -11.04 4.98
CA PHE A 54 7.61 -10.39 4.00
C PHE A 54 6.13 -10.63 4.33
N VAL A 55 5.52 -9.69 5.06
CA VAL A 55 4.13 -9.82 5.56
C VAL A 55 3.12 -8.87 4.92
N SER A 56 3.55 -8.07 3.94
CA SER A 56 2.66 -7.14 3.23
C SER A 56 1.51 -7.89 2.56
N CYS A 57 0.31 -7.31 2.53
CA CYS A 57 -0.86 -7.96 1.97
C CYS A 57 -1.74 -6.98 1.18
N THR A 58 -2.03 -7.32 -0.07
CA THR A 58 -2.91 -6.53 -0.93
C THR A 58 -4.30 -6.41 -0.33
N GLY A 59 -4.75 -5.18 -0.10
CA GLY A 59 -6.08 -4.89 0.43
C GLY A 59 -6.10 -4.49 1.91
N ASP A 60 -5.00 -4.72 2.64
CA ASP A 60 -4.92 -4.33 4.06
C ASP A 60 -5.14 -2.83 4.24
N THR A 61 -5.88 -2.48 5.30
CA THR A 61 -6.06 -1.11 5.80
C THR A 61 -5.39 -0.97 7.17
N THR A 62 -5.40 0.24 7.71
CA THR A 62 -4.92 0.43 9.10
C THR A 62 -5.71 -0.37 10.13
N MET A 63 -6.98 -0.72 9.88
CA MET A 63 -7.76 -1.58 10.78
C MET A 63 -7.21 -3.00 10.86
N GLU A 64 -6.89 -3.62 9.72
CA GLU A 64 -6.35 -4.98 9.68
C GLU A 64 -4.99 -5.07 10.39
N LEU A 65 -4.18 -4.01 10.32
CA LEU A 65 -2.92 -3.92 11.05
C LEU A 65 -3.12 -3.76 12.57
N LEU A 66 -4.21 -3.12 13.02
CA LEU A 66 -4.52 -2.94 14.43
C LEU A 66 -5.25 -4.13 15.04
N ASP A 67 -5.96 -4.92 14.23
CA ASP A 67 -6.71 -6.09 14.68
C ASP A 67 -5.78 -7.23 15.12
N VAL A 68 -5.59 -7.36 16.43
CA VAL A 68 -4.78 -8.41 17.06
C VAL A 68 -5.40 -9.81 16.92
N SER A 69 -6.68 -9.90 16.57
CA SER A 69 -7.34 -11.19 16.31
C SER A 69 -7.08 -11.72 14.90
N ASN A 70 -6.57 -10.86 14.00
CA ASN A 70 -6.16 -11.27 12.66
C ASN A 70 -4.93 -12.20 12.76
N PRO A 71 -5.02 -13.48 12.34
CA PRO A 71 -3.88 -14.40 12.35
C PRO A 71 -2.75 -13.97 11.40
N HIS A 72 -3.03 -13.09 10.44
CA HIS A 72 -2.06 -12.49 9.52
C HIS A 72 -1.65 -11.07 9.92
N ASN A 73 -1.85 -10.70 11.19
CA ASN A 73 -1.49 -9.37 11.67
C ASN A 73 0.01 -9.10 11.43
N GLN A 74 0.28 -8.08 10.62
CA GLN A 74 1.63 -7.75 10.20
C GLN A 74 2.49 -7.20 11.34
N ILE A 75 1.89 -6.44 12.26
CA ILE A 75 2.59 -5.85 13.40
C ILE A 75 2.99 -6.92 14.43
N GLU A 76 2.16 -7.94 14.62
CA GLU A 76 2.48 -9.06 15.50
C GLU A 76 3.58 -9.97 14.94
N SER A 77 3.88 -9.88 13.63
CA SER A 77 4.99 -10.61 13.00
C SER A 77 6.37 -10.00 13.28
N ILE A 78 6.43 -8.83 13.93
CA ILE A 78 7.68 -8.17 14.33
C ILE A 78 8.34 -8.98 15.45
N LYS A 79 9.54 -9.48 15.19
CA LYS A 79 10.38 -10.26 16.11
C LYS A 79 11.47 -9.40 16.73
N GLU A 80 12.16 -9.98 17.73
CA GLU A 80 13.18 -9.27 18.50
C GLU A 80 14.43 -8.88 17.69
N ASP A 81 14.73 -9.53 16.59
CA ASP A 81 15.92 -9.28 15.77
C ASP A 81 15.70 -8.30 14.61
N VAL A 82 14.56 -7.61 14.56
CA VAL A 82 14.24 -6.68 13.46
C VAL A 82 15.00 -5.35 13.63
N THR A 83 15.92 -5.07 12.70
CA THR A 83 16.72 -3.83 12.65
C THR A 83 16.22 -2.80 11.62
N LEU A 84 15.40 -3.24 10.67
CA LEU A 84 14.78 -2.38 9.65
C LEU A 84 13.36 -2.85 9.36
N ALA A 85 12.43 -1.90 9.31
CA ALA A 85 11.06 -2.13 8.86
C ALA A 85 10.66 -1.11 7.80
N THR A 86 9.85 -1.53 6.84
CA THR A 86 9.17 -0.63 5.89
C THR A 86 7.66 -0.74 6.04
N LEU A 87 6.96 0.37 5.81
CA LEU A 87 5.50 0.46 5.88
C LEU A 87 4.92 1.31 4.74
N SER A 88 4.02 0.71 3.95
CA SER A 88 3.12 1.41 3.03
C SER A 88 1.68 1.08 3.41
N ILE A 89 0.93 1.98 4.04
CA ILE A 89 -0.47 1.69 4.43
C ILE A 89 -1.32 2.95 4.36
N GLY A 90 -2.64 2.81 4.19
CA GLY A 90 -3.58 3.93 4.13
C GLY A 90 -4.29 4.11 2.79
N GLY A 91 -3.74 3.63 1.67
CA GLY A 91 -4.35 3.78 0.34
C GLY A 91 -5.71 3.09 0.24
N ASN A 92 -5.84 1.92 0.86
CA ASN A 92 -7.11 1.19 0.92
C ASN A 92 -8.13 1.85 1.86
N ASP A 93 -7.69 2.45 2.97
CA ASP A 93 -8.56 3.21 3.88
C ASP A 93 -9.30 4.34 3.13
N VAL A 94 -8.58 5.03 2.24
CA VAL A 94 -9.12 6.15 1.44
C VAL A 94 -9.69 5.72 0.08
N LEU A 95 -9.94 4.42 -0.10
CA LEU A 95 -10.66 3.85 -1.24
C LEU A 95 -9.98 4.03 -2.61
N PHE A 96 -8.66 4.12 -2.69
CA PHE A 96 -7.97 4.27 -3.98
C PHE A 96 -8.31 3.17 -4.99
N GLY A 97 -8.43 1.92 -4.54
CA GLY A 97 -8.85 0.80 -5.39
C GLY A 97 -10.25 1.02 -6.01
N PRO A 98 -11.31 1.20 -5.21
CA PRO A 98 -12.64 1.57 -5.70
C PRO A 98 -12.67 2.83 -6.58
N ILE A 99 -11.93 3.88 -6.22
CA ILE A 99 -11.84 5.12 -7.00
C ILE A 99 -11.28 4.83 -8.40
N VAL A 100 -10.13 4.14 -8.52
CA VAL A 100 -9.57 3.80 -9.83
C VAL A 100 -10.51 2.89 -10.63
N LYS A 101 -11.12 1.89 -9.98
CA LYS A 101 -12.06 0.98 -10.66
C LYS A 101 -13.30 1.70 -11.22
N SER A 102 -13.87 2.62 -10.47
CA SER A 102 -15.08 3.36 -10.88
C SER A 102 -14.77 4.49 -11.86
N CYS A 103 -13.72 5.26 -11.61
CA CYS A 103 -13.40 6.47 -12.36
C CYS A 103 -12.52 6.24 -13.60
N ILE A 104 -11.69 5.20 -13.62
CA ILE A 104 -10.78 4.93 -14.74
C ILE A 104 -11.30 3.75 -15.56
N TYR A 105 -11.51 2.61 -14.91
CA TYR A 105 -11.93 1.39 -15.59
C TYR A 105 -13.43 1.34 -15.91
N GLY A 106 -14.25 2.20 -15.29
CA GLY A 106 -15.70 2.23 -15.52
C GLY A 106 -16.41 0.95 -15.04
N ALA A 107 -15.90 0.33 -13.97
CA ALA A 107 -16.47 -0.90 -13.43
C ALA A 107 -17.84 -0.62 -12.77
N PRO A 108 -18.95 -1.23 -13.24
CA PRO A 108 -20.30 -0.86 -12.80
C PRO A 108 -20.68 -1.38 -11.41
N PHE A 109 -19.88 -2.26 -10.82
CA PHE A 109 -20.18 -2.97 -9.57
C PHE A 109 -19.44 -2.40 -8.34
N VAL A 110 -18.69 -1.32 -8.49
CA VAL A 110 -17.91 -0.69 -7.39
C VAL A 110 -18.47 0.67 -6.95
N GLY A 111 -19.72 0.98 -7.28
CA GLY A 111 -20.33 2.29 -7.01
C GLY A 111 -19.92 3.37 -8.02
N SER A 112 -20.43 4.59 -7.83
CA SER A 112 -20.13 5.70 -8.72
C SER A 112 -18.76 6.33 -8.43
N CYS A 113 -18.13 6.92 -9.45
CA CYS A 113 -16.85 7.62 -9.30
C CYS A 113 -16.93 8.75 -8.26
N ASP A 114 -17.97 9.60 -8.34
CA ASP A 114 -18.12 10.76 -7.46
C ASP A 114 -18.35 10.35 -6.00
N GLU A 115 -19.14 9.29 -5.76
CA GLU A 115 -19.35 8.75 -4.42
C GLU A 115 -18.07 8.20 -3.82
N ASN A 116 -17.32 7.40 -4.58
CA ASN A 116 -16.05 6.84 -4.10
C ASN A 116 -15.02 7.94 -3.80
N LYS A 117 -14.92 8.97 -4.65
CA LYS A 117 -14.05 10.13 -4.40
C LYS A 117 -14.46 10.90 -3.15
N SER A 118 -15.76 11.18 -3.01
CA SER A 118 -16.31 11.88 -1.84
C SER A 118 -16.05 11.11 -0.55
N ASN A 119 -16.30 9.80 -0.54
CA ASN A 119 -16.06 8.95 0.61
C ASN A 119 -14.57 8.83 0.94
N GLY A 120 -13.71 8.69 -0.07
CA GLY A 120 -12.25 8.65 0.10
C GLY A 120 -11.71 9.93 0.74
N LEU A 121 -12.12 11.11 0.24
CA LEU A 121 -11.75 12.40 0.81
C LEU A 121 -12.30 12.60 2.23
N LYS A 122 -13.53 12.15 2.48
CA LYS A 122 -14.12 12.19 3.83
C LYS A 122 -13.30 11.35 4.81
N THR A 123 -12.85 10.16 4.42
CA THR A 123 -11.99 9.32 5.25
C THR A 123 -10.61 9.96 5.44
N LEU A 124 -9.99 10.45 4.36
CA LEU A 124 -8.67 11.06 4.38
C LEU A 124 -8.56 12.19 5.41
N TYR A 125 -9.58 13.06 5.48
CA TYR A 125 -9.62 14.18 6.43
C TYR A 125 -10.36 13.88 7.73
N SER A 126 -10.70 12.62 7.98
CA SER A 126 -11.35 12.22 9.23
C SER A 126 -10.33 12.13 10.37
N ARG A 127 -10.76 12.55 11.56
CA ARG A 127 -9.99 12.32 12.79
C ARG A 127 -9.78 10.82 13.04
N ASP A 128 -10.77 9.99 12.72
CA ASP A 128 -10.69 8.54 12.92
C ASP A 128 -9.58 7.89 12.10
N PHE A 129 -9.36 8.32 10.85
CA PHE A 129 -8.24 7.83 10.05
C PHE A 129 -6.90 8.28 10.64
N PHE A 130 -6.77 9.56 11.01
CA PHE A 130 -5.57 10.10 11.64
C PHE A 130 -5.21 9.36 12.94
N ASP A 131 -6.20 9.13 13.82
CA ASP A 131 -6.01 8.43 15.09
C ASP A 131 -5.62 6.96 14.87
N ARG A 132 -6.24 6.26 13.90
CA ARG A 132 -5.87 4.88 13.54
C ARG A 132 -4.47 4.78 12.94
N TYR A 133 -4.12 5.69 12.02
CA TYR A 133 -2.80 5.70 11.40
C TYR A 133 -1.69 5.91 12.45
N ASN A 134 -1.88 6.87 13.35
CA ASN A 134 -0.96 7.09 14.47
C ASN A 134 -0.91 5.90 15.42
N ALA A 135 -2.03 5.21 15.66
CA ALA A 135 -2.04 4.00 16.47
C ALA A 135 -1.20 2.88 15.81
N VAL A 136 -1.25 2.72 14.48
CA VAL A 136 -0.41 1.78 13.73
C VAL A 136 1.07 2.13 13.94
N LEU A 137 1.48 3.38 13.70
CA LEU A 137 2.86 3.81 13.88
C LEU A 137 3.35 3.58 15.30
N ASN A 138 2.59 4.02 16.30
CA ASN A 138 2.94 3.85 17.71
C ASN A 138 3.08 2.36 18.10
N LYS A 139 2.20 1.50 17.59
CA LYS A 139 2.25 0.06 17.87
C LYS A 139 3.49 -0.58 17.23
N ILE A 140 3.84 -0.20 15.99
CA ILE A 140 5.07 -0.65 15.33
C ILE A 140 6.30 -0.16 16.10
N LEU A 141 6.39 1.13 16.41
CA LEU A 141 7.54 1.71 17.12
C LEU A 141 7.75 1.03 18.48
N LYS A 142 6.67 0.74 19.22
CA LYS A 142 6.75 0.00 20.49
C LYS A 142 7.29 -1.43 20.30
N LYS A 143 6.86 -2.14 19.25
CA LYS A 143 7.34 -3.49 18.94
C LYS A 143 8.81 -3.47 18.51
N LEU A 144 9.21 -2.51 17.67
CA LEU A 144 10.59 -2.33 17.24
C LEU A 144 11.50 -1.95 18.42
N GLN A 145 11.04 -1.11 19.35
CA GLN A 145 11.81 -0.76 20.56
C GLN A 145 12.05 -1.99 21.44
N HIS A 146 11.03 -2.83 21.63
CA HIS A 146 11.19 -4.04 22.43
C HIS A 146 12.14 -5.05 21.76
N ALA A 147 12.11 -5.09 20.43
CA ALA A 147 12.98 -5.95 19.65
C ALA A 147 14.45 -5.54 19.78
N ALA A 148 14.76 -4.27 19.56
CA ALA A 148 16.12 -3.82 19.34
C ALA A 148 17.07 -3.98 20.55
N GLY A 149 16.58 -4.10 21.79
CA GLY A 149 17.45 -4.03 22.98
C GLY A 149 18.26 -2.72 22.99
N ASP A 150 19.59 -2.81 23.01
CA ASP A 150 20.52 -1.66 22.90
C ASP A 150 20.82 -1.24 21.44
N GLN A 151 20.24 -1.90 20.44
CA GLN A 151 20.41 -1.57 19.03
C GLN A 151 19.37 -0.54 18.57
N TYR A 152 19.66 0.15 17.47
CA TYR A 152 18.70 1.05 16.84
C TYR A 152 17.98 0.34 15.71
N THR A 153 16.65 0.32 15.77
CA THR A 153 15.80 -0.10 14.65
C THR A 153 15.20 1.10 13.96
N THR A 154 15.21 1.09 12.61
CA THR A 154 14.63 2.17 11.80
C THR A 154 13.34 1.73 11.12
N LEU A 155 12.30 2.56 11.21
CA LEU A 155 11.07 2.42 10.43
C LEU A 155 11.11 3.39 9.25
N TYR A 156 11.03 2.86 8.03
CA TYR A 156 10.84 3.63 6.81
C TYR A 156 9.38 3.60 6.39
N GLN A 157 8.70 4.72 6.55
CA GLN A 157 7.38 4.92 6.01
C GLN A 157 7.49 5.34 4.54
N THR A 158 6.92 4.54 3.64
CA THR A 158 6.91 4.81 2.19
C THR A 158 5.60 5.44 1.77
N SER A 159 5.68 6.50 0.98
CA SER A 159 4.54 7.15 0.34
C SER A 159 4.07 6.39 -0.90
N TYR A 160 2.93 6.83 -1.45
CA TYR A 160 2.41 6.33 -2.73
C TYR A 160 2.98 7.14 -3.90
N ILE A 161 3.31 6.46 -4.99
CA ILE A 161 3.68 7.12 -6.24
C ILE A 161 2.46 7.74 -6.92
N GLN A 162 2.68 8.83 -7.65
CA GLN A 162 1.70 9.37 -8.59
C GLN A 162 1.29 8.29 -9.61
N PHE A 163 0.04 8.31 -10.05
CA PHE A 163 -0.48 7.28 -10.94
C PHE A 163 -0.15 7.55 -12.40
N PHE A 164 -0.07 8.81 -12.80
CA PHE A 164 -0.01 9.18 -14.21
C PHE A 164 1.03 10.26 -14.47
N ASP A 165 1.64 10.26 -15.66
CA ASP A 165 2.19 11.50 -16.21
C ASP A 165 1.04 12.51 -16.33
N ASP A 166 1.25 13.76 -15.95
CA ASP A 166 0.31 14.85 -16.18
C ASP A 166 0.97 16.04 -16.89
N TRP A 167 2.15 15.85 -17.47
CA TRP A 167 2.88 16.96 -18.09
C TRP A 167 2.40 17.21 -19.53
N THR A 168 2.00 16.16 -20.23
CA THR A 168 1.62 16.21 -21.64
C THR A 168 0.12 15.97 -21.87
N ASN A 169 -0.35 16.21 -23.10
CA ASN A 169 -1.72 15.87 -23.54
C ASN A 169 -1.76 14.56 -24.36
N GLU A 170 -0.66 13.79 -24.39
CA GLU A 170 -0.52 12.62 -25.27
C GLU A 170 -1.58 11.55 -24.99
N CYS A 171 -1.95 11.37 -23.72
CA CYS A 171 -2.94 10.38 -23.28
C CYS A 171 -4.39 10.85 -23.35
N ASP A 172 -4.70 12.06 -23.86
CA ASP A 172 -6.06 12.62 -23.80
C ASP A 172 -7.12 11.82 -24.58
N LYS A 173 -6.66 11.01 -25.54
CA LYS A 173 -7.50 10.09 -26.33
C LYS A 173 -7.35 8.64 -25.89
N ALA A 174 -6.48 8.35 -24.93
CA ALA A 174 -6.26 7.02 -24.41
C ALA A 174 -7.32 6.66 -23.36
N THR A 175 -7.59 5.37 -23.24
CA THR A 175 -8.41 4.79 -22.18
C THR A 175 -7.86 3.41 -21.86
N PHE A 176 -8.11 2.94 -20.64
CA PHE A 176 -7.65 1.62 -20.20
C PHE A 176 -8.48 0.46 -20.78
N HIS A 177 -9.42 0.72 -21.71
CA HIS A 177 -10.16 -0.23 -22.57
C HIS A 177 -10.73 -1.50 -21.90
N TRP A 178 -10.83 -1.53 -20.57
CA TRP A 178 -11.32 -2.68 -19.82
C TRP A 178 -12.84 -2.83 -19.91
N TRP A 179 -13.57 -1.71 -20.09
CA TRP A 179 -15.03 -1.69 -20.15
C TRP A 179 -15.52 -0.62 -21.14
N PRO A 180 -16.70 -0.78 -21.78
CA PRO A 180 -17.27 0.24 -22.68
C PRO A 180 -17.47 1.63 -22.03
N ALA A 181 -17.51 1.69 -20.69
CA ALA A 181 -17.67 2.91 -19.91
C ALA A 181 -16.34 3.45 -19.33
N ALA A 182 -15.19 2.93 -19.77
CA ALA A 182 -13.89 3.44 -19.31
C ALA A 182 -13.71 4.91 -19.74
N HIS A 183 -13.19 5.73 -18.83
CA HIS A 183 -13.04 7.16 -19.07
C HIS A 183 -11.79 7.45 -19.92
N LEU A 184 -11.83 8.57 -20.65
CA LEU A 184 -10.64 9.08 -21.35
C LEU A 184 -9.65 9.66 -20.34
N MET A 185 -8.37 9.36 -20.53
CA MET A 185 -7.28 9.82 -19.68
C MET A 185 -6.82 11.24 -20.03
N LYS A 186 -7.79 12.17 -20.07
CA LYS A 186 -7.52 13.60 -20.23
C LYS A 186 -6.55 14.08 -19.16
N LYS A 187 -5.68 15.02 -19.51
CA LYS A 187 -4.72 15.63 -18.59
C LYS A 187 -5.34 16.03 -17.25
N ALA A 188 -6.49 16.70 -17.26
CA ALA A 188 -7.19 17.11 -16.03
C ALA A 188 -7.58 15.93 -15.12
N VAL A 189 -7.93 14.77 -15.67
CA VAL A 189 -8.21 13.55 -14.88
C VAL A 189 -6.92 13.02 -14.26
N ARG A 190 -5.81 13.04 -15.02
CA ARG A 190 -4.49 12.61 -14.53
C ARG A 190 -3.99 13.52 -13.40
N GLU A 191 -4.09 14.84 -13.57
CA GLU A 191 -3.77 15.85 -12.55
C GLU A 191 -4.61 15.65 -11.28
N GLU A 192 -5.92 15.41 -11.41
CA GLU A 192 -6.80 15.17 -10.27
C GLU A 192 -6.37 13.94 -9.45
N PHE A 193 -6.07 12.83 -10.13
CA PHE A 193 -5.66 11.59 -9.45
C PHE A 193 -4.29 11.74 -8.78
N ASN A 194 -3.34 12.42 -9.43
CA ASN A 194 -2.05 12.74 -8.82
C ASN A 194 -2.22 13.65 -7.60
N HIS A 195 -3.12 14.64 -7.66
CA HIS A 195 -3.43 15.50 -6.52
C HIS A 195 -3.99 14.69 -5.34
N MET A 196 -4.88 13.73 -5.58
CA MET A 196 -5.38 12.85 -4.51
C MET A 196 -4.26 12.03 -3.85
N VAL A 197 -3.30 11.53 -4.63
CA VAL A 197 -2.10 10.85 -4.11
C VAL A 197 -1.27 11.80 -3.25
N HIS A 198 -1.07 13.04 -3.70
CA HIS A 198 -0.36 14.05 -2.90
C HIS A 198 -1.04 14.34 -1.58
N GLN A 199 -2.37 14.53 -1.58
CA GLN A 199 -3.13 14.78 -0.36
C GLN A 199 -3.00 13.62 0.64
N LEU A 200 -3.04 12.37 0.16
CA LEU A 200 -2.77 11.21 1.02
C LEU A 200 -1.35 11.27 1.57
N ASN A 201 -0.34 11.45 0.72
CA ASN A 201 1.05 11.50 1.14
C ASN A 201 1.35 12.62 2.15
N GLU A 202 0.70 13.77 2.02
CA GLU A 202 0.77 14.87 3.00
C GLU A 202 0.22 14.41 4.35
N VAL A 203 -0.99 13.84 4.39
CA VAL A 203 -1.61 13.36 5.64
C VAL A 203 -0.78 12.29 6.33
N LEU A 204 -0.14 11.39 5.57
CA LEU A 204 0.70 10.33 6.15
C LEU A 204 1.98 10.89 6.79
N GLN A 205 2.45 12.08 6.41
CA GLN A 205 3.67 12.70 6.94
C GLN A 205 3.45 13.49 8.24
N TYR A 206 2.20 13.72 8.64
CA TYR A 206 1.81 14.46 9.86
C TYR A 206 1.42 13.52 10.99
#